data_AF-B5JRK0-F1
#
_entry.id   AF-B5JRK0-F1
#
_cell.length_a   1.000
_cell.length_b   1.000
_cell.length_c   1.000
_cell.angle_alpha   90.00
_cell.angle_beta   90.00
_cell.angle_gamma   90.00
#
_symmetry.space_group_name_H-M   'P 1'
#
loop_
_entity.id
_entity.type
_entity.pdbx_description
1 polymer ?
#
loop_
_entity_poly.entity_id
_entity_poly.type
_entity_poly.pdbx_seq_one_letter_code
_entity_poly.pdbx_strand_id
1 'polypeptide(L)'
;MLRPNATLLLFTLCISPFTLHSFAANRLVDSQSPYLLQHADNPVDWYPWGPEAFEKAEAENKLVFISIGYSTCHWCHVMNRESFSDEEIAAYLNEHYVCIKIDREERPDIDNVYMTFVQNLTGNGGWPLNVWLSPDKKPFFGGTYFPPRDDPSRGRGFLPLIQEINDFWIQDPTGVLARSQSIVDTLNQHSAQTLAANSENAASLERLSESITAFLFIFDEQNKGFGNDQKFPSPNTLSLLLRAAATPELHQEDRSLAKRLALETLDAMLAEASAITSAAAPSLHRRCRMAAP
;
A
#
# COMPACT_ATOMS: atom_id res chain seq x y z
N MET A 1 -44.66 5.83 -72.03
CA MET A 1 -44.82 4.77 -71.02
C MET A 1 -43.44 4.35 -70.55
N LEU A 2 -42.98 4.96 -69.46
CA LEU A 2 -41.67 4.73 -68.82
C LEU A 2 -41.83 3.66 -67.74
N ARG A 3 -40.97 2.63 -67.74
CA ARG A 3 -40.84 1.67 -66.63
C ARG A 3 -39.61 2.05 -65.80
N PRO A 4 -39.67 2.12 -64.46
CA PRO A 4 -38.49 2.35 -63.64
C PRO A 4 -37.82 1.04 -63.24
N ASN A 5 -36.48 1.04 -63.29
CA ASN A 5 -35.59 0.02 -62.75
C ASN A 5 -35.48 0.20 -61.22
N ALA A 6 -35.72 -0.86 -60.45
CA ALA A 6 -35.43 -0.89 -59.02
C ALA A 6 -34.14 -1.69 -58.79
N THR A 7 -33.05 -0.98 -58.52
CA THR A 7 -31.77 -1.56 -58.06
C THR A 7 -31.83 -1.70 -56.55
N LEU A 8 -31.88 -2.94 -56.05
CA LEU A 8 -31.87 -3.27 -54.63
C LEU A 8 -30.41 -3.32 -54.14
N LEU A 9 -29.98 -2.31 -53.38
CA LEU A 9 -28.69 -2.29 -52.69
C LEU A 9 -28.80 -3.11 -51.39
N LEU A 10 -28.22 -4.30 -51.37
CA LEU A 10 -28.01 -5.09 -50.15
C LEU A 10 -26.85 -4.49 -49.35
N PHE A 11 -27.17 -3.78 -48.27
CA PHE A 11 -26.22 -3.41 -47.23
C PHE A 11 -25.95 -4.63 -46.34
N THR A 12 -24.83 -5.30 -46.56
CA THR A 12 -24.29 -6.30 -45.63
C THR A 12 -23.76 -5.56 -44.41
N LEU A 13 -24.53 -5.57 -43.32
CA LEU A 13 -24.06 -5.18 -41.99
C LEU A 13 -23.00 -6.19 -41.53
N CYS A 14 -21.72 -5.82 -41.65
CA CYS A 14 -20.63 -6.48 -40.93
C CYS A 14 -20.81 -6.24 -39.43
N ILE A 15 -21.52 -7.13 -38.76
CA ILE A 15 -21.51 -7.20 -37.30
C ILE A 15 -20.18 -7.85 -36.91
N SER A 16 -19.20 -7.00 -36.58
CA SER A 16 -18.00 -7.41 -35.87
C SER A 16 -18.40 -8.11 -34.56
N PRO A 17 -17.88 -9.31 -34.25
CA PRO A 17 -18.02 -9.86 -32.92
C PRO A 17 -17.13 -9.05 -32.00
N PHE A 18 -17.67 -8.01 -31.37
CA PHE A 18 -17.12 -7.54 -30.11
C PHE A 18 -17.33 -8.69 -29.12
N THR A 19 -16.30 -9.51 -28.94
CA THR A 19 -16.18 -10.41 -27.80
C THR A 19 -16.17 -9.53 -26.55
N LEU A 20 -17.34 -9.35 -25.95
CA LEU A 20 -17.44 -8.98 -24.54
C LEU A 20 -16.75 -10.12 -23.78
N HIS A 21 -15.48 -9.94 -23.46
CA HIS A 21 -14.83 -10.71 -22.40
C HIS A 21 -15.55 -10.30 -21.11
N SER A 22 -16.57 -11.07 -20.75
CA SER A 22 -17.08 -11.11 -19.39
C SER A 22 -15.95 -11.68 -18.54
N PHE A 23 -15.15 -10.82 -17.92
CA PHE A 23 -14.32 -11.27 -16.81
C PHE A 23 -15.28 -11.87 -15.78
N ALA A 24 -15.12 -13.16 -15.51
CA ALA A 24 -15.84 -13.78 -14.42
C ALA A 24 -15.36 -13.07 -13.15
N ALA A 25 -16.28 -12.41 -12.45
CA ALA A 25 -15.94 -11.72 -11.21
C ALA A 25 -15.28 -12.73 -10.23
N ASN A 26 -14.20 -12.30 -9.58
CA ASN A 26 -13.52 -13.10 -8.59
C ASN A 26 -14.30 -13.11 -7.26
N ARG A 27 -13.77 -13.80 -6.25
CA ARG A 27 -14.46 -14.01 -4.96
C ARG A 27 -14.75 -12.72 -4.19
N LEU A 28 -14.12 -11.60 -4.54
CA LEU A 28 -14.38 -10.32 -3.88
C LEU A 28 -15.77 -9.75 -4.23
N VAL A 29 -16.48 -10.31 -5.22
CA VAL A 29 -17.86 -9.90 -5.55
C VAL A 29 -18.85 -10.04 -4.38
N ASP A 30 -18.57 -10.96 -3.45
CA ASP A 30 -19.39 -11.18 -2.25
C ASP A 30 -18.94 -10.34 -1.04
N SER A 31 -17.92 -9.49 -1.21
CA SER A 31 -17.38 -8.66 -0.13
C SER A 31 -18.32 -7.52 0.25
N GLN A 32 -18.28 -7.13 1.52
CA GLN A 32 -18.99 -5.93 2.01
C GLN A 32 -18.14 -4.66 1.90
N SER A 33 -16.81 -4.80 1.79
CA SER A 33 -15.90 -3.67 1.63
C SER A 33 -16.07 -3.03 0.26
N PRO A 34 -16.40 -1.71 0.19
CA PRO A 34 -16.40 -0.98 -1.08
C PRO A 34 -15.02 -0.97 -1.74
N TYR A 35 -13.94 -1.05 -0.97
CA TYR A 35 -12.59 -1.14 -1.50
C TYR A 35 -12.33 -2.49 -2.17
N LEU A 36 -12.71 -3.61 -1.54
CA LEU A 36 -12.55 -4.94 -2.14
C LEU A 36 -13.44 -5.14 -3.36
N LEU A 37 -14.67 -4.61 -3.35
CA LEU A 37 -15.57 -4.67 -4.49
C LEU A 37 -15.02 -3.97 -5.74
N GLN A 38 -14.20 -2.90 -5.58
CA GLN A 38 -13.51 -2.27 -6.71
C GLN A 38 -12.51 -3.20 -7.40
N HIS A 39 -12.13 -4.30 -6.74
CA HIS A 39 -11.21 -5.30 -7.26
C HIS A 39 -11.90 -6.59 -7.74
N ALA A 40 -13.23 -6.69 -7.66
CA ALA A 40 -13.96 -7.90 -8.01
C ALA A 40 -13.87 -8.28 -9.50
N ASP A 41 -13.71 -7.27 -10.37
CA ASP A 41 -13.60 -7.45 -11.82
C ASP A 41 -12.15 -7.49 -12.32
N ASN A 42 -11.15 -7.42 -11.42
CA ASN A 42 -9.75 -7.58 -11.84
C ASN A 42 -9.51 -8.99 -12.42
N PRO A 43 -8.66 -9.12 -13.44
CA PRO A 43 -8.27 -10.42 -14.00
C PRO A 43 -7.49 -11.31 -13.01
N VAL A 44 -6.94 -10.74 -11.93
CA VAL A 44 -6.35 -11.49 -10.82
C VAL A 44 -7.44 -12.23 -10.04
N ASP A 45 -7.27 -13.54 -9.81
CA ASP A 45 -8.15 -14.39 -8.99
C ASP A 45 -7.96 -14.07 -7.51
N TRP A 46 -8.49 -12.92 -7.09
CA TRP A 46 -8.40 -12.47 -5.71
C TRP A 46 -9.29 -13.30 -4.77
N TYR A 47 -8.71 -13.66 -3.63
CA TYR A 47 -9.41 -14.17 -2.46
C TYR A 47 -9.53 -13.07 -1.42
N PRO A 48 -10.64 -13.01 -0.65
CA PRO A 48 -10.64 -12.29 0.61
C PRO A 48 -9.71 -13.02 1.60
N TRP A 49 -9.32 -12.32 2.67
CA TRP A 49 -8.59 -12.99 3.75
C TRP A 49 -9.47 -14.07 4.41
N GLY A 50 -9.02 -15.32 4.36
CA GLY A 50 -9.76 -16.44 4.95
C GLY A 50 -9.04 -17.78 4.81
N PRO A 51 -9.55 -18.84 5.45
CA PRO A 51 -8.93 -20.17 5.41
C PRO A 51 -8.84 -20.75 4.00
N GLU A 52 -9.84 -20.52 3.14
CA GLU A 52 -9.88 -21.04 1.76
C GLU A 52 -8.61 -20.74 0.96
N ALA A 53 -8.13 -19.49 1.01
CA ALA A 53 -6.93 -19.09 0.28
C ALA A 53 -5.68 -19.83 0.76
N PHE A 54 -5.56 -20.00 2.08
CA PHE A 54 -4.40 -20.67 2.66
C PHE A 54 -4.44 -22.19 2.50
N GLU A 55 -5.62 -22.79 2.58
CA GLU A 55 -5.81 -24.21 2.29
C GLU A 55 -5.46 -24.51 0.83
N LYS A 56 -5.86 -23.63 -0.11
CA LYS A 56 -5.44 -23.72 -1.52
C LYS A 56 -3.92 -23.61 -1.66
N ALA A 57 -3.31 -22.62 -1.00
CA ALA A 57 -1.87 -22.40 -1.07
C ALA A 57 -1.08 -23.62 -0.56
N GLU A 58 -1.53 -24.23 0.54
CA GLU A 58 -0.94 -25.44 1.10
C GLU A 58 -1.15 -26.65 0.18
N ALA A 59 -2.38 -26.86 -0.33
CA ALA A 59 -2.70 -27.98 -1.21
C ALA A 59 -1.96 -27.94 -2.56
N GLU A 60 -1.78 -26.74 -3.11
CA GLU A 60 -1.07 -26.53 -4.38
C GLU A 60 0.43 -26.25 -4.21
N ASN A 61 0.92 -26.15 -2.97
CA ASN A 61 2.28 -25.74 -2.62
C ASN A 61 2.72 -24.43 -3.32
N LYS A 62 1.81 -23.46 -3.35
CA LYS A 62 2.01 -22.14 -3.97
C LYS A 62 2.27 -21.07 -2.92
N LEU A 63 3.11 -20.11 -3.28
CA LEU A 63 3.28 -18.91 -2.47
C LEU A 63 1.97 -18.13 -2.37
N VAL A 64 1.78 -17.44 -1.24
CA VAL A 64 0.67 -16.49 -1.06
C VAL A 64 1.18 -15.09 -1.33
N PHE A 65 0.50 -14.37 -2.22
CA PHE A 65 0.71 -12.95 -2.44
C PHE A 65 -0.42 -12.17 -1.76
N ILE A 66 -0.08 -11.32 -0.79
CA ILE A 66 -1.03 -10.44 -0.10
C ILE A 66 -0.84 -9.01 -0.62
N SER A 67 -1.94 -8.36 -0.98
CA SER A 67 -1.99 -6.92 -1.24
C SER A 67 -3.00 -6.22 -0.32
N ILE A 68 -2.51 -5.38 0.59
CA ILE A 68 -3.31 -4.60 1.53
C ILE A 68 -3.41 -3.15 1.06
N GLY A 69 -4.62 -2.59 1.09
CA GLY A 69 -4.87 -1.19 0.79
C GLY A 69 -6.16 -0.69 1.44
N TYR A 70 -6.62 0.48 1.01
CA TYR A 70 -7.83 1.12 1.52
C TYR A 70 -8.39 2.08 0.47
N SER A 71 -9.66 2.47 0.62
CA SER A 71 -10.44 3.19 -0.39
C SER A 71 -9.85 4.52 -0.86
N THR A 72 -9.15 5.25 0.02
CA THR A 72 -8.58 6.59 -0.27
C THR A 72 -7.08 6.58 -0.56
N CYS A 73 -6.49 5.39 -0.72
CA CYS A 73 -5.06 5.23 -1.00
C CYS A 73 -4.73 5.51 -2.48
N HIS A 74 -4.02 6.62 -2.76
CA HIS A 74 -3.64 6.98 -4.13
C HIS A 74 -2.83 5.88 -4.84
N TRP A 75 -1.73 5.42 -4.23
CA TRP A 75 -0.85 4.42 -4.84
C TRP A 75 -1.50 3.04 -5.00
N CYS A 76 -2.50 2.72 -4.18
CA CYS A 76 -3.28 1.50 -4.34
C CYS A 76 -4.10 1.54 -5.63
N HIS A 77 -4.70 2.70 -5.94
CA HIS A 77 -5.42 2.91 -7.21
C HIS A 77 -4.48 2.93 -8.41
N VAL A 78 -3.29 3.51 -8.27
CA VAL A 78 -2.25 3.49 -9.31
C VAL A 78 -1.84 2.05 -9.61
N MET A 79 -1.46 1.28 -8.59
CA MET A 79 -1.04 -0.11 -8.77
C MET A 79 -2.18 -1.01 -9.26
N ASN A 80 -3.43 -0.75 -8.86
CA ASN A 80 -4.59 -1.45 -9.40
C ASN A 80 -4.70 -1.29 -10.92
N ARG A 81 -4.65 -0.04 -11.38
CA ARG A 81 -4.81 0.31 -12.80
C ARG A 81 -3.63 -0.17 -13.63
N GLU A 82 -2.42 -0.06 -13.11
CA GLU A 82 -1.20 -0.35 -13.86
C GLU A 82 -0.80 -1.82 -13.83
N SER A 83 -1.03 -2.51 -12.71
CA SER A 83 -0.52 -3.87 -12.49
C SER A 83 -1.63 -4.91 -12.32
N PHE A 84 -2.62 -4.66 -11.45
CA PHE A 84 -3.64 -5.69 -11.18
C PHE A 84 -4.72 -5.79 -12.28
N SER A 85 -4.80 -4.80 -13.16
CA SER A 85 -5.68 -4.80 -14.35
C SER A 85 -4.94 -5.22 -15.63
N ASP A 86 -3.65 -5.54 -15.54
CA ASP A 86 -2.82 -5.99 -16.66
C ASP A 86 -2.95 -7.51 -16.82
N GLU A 87 -3.42 -7.97 -17.98
CA GLU A 87 -3.69 -9.39 -18.26
C GLU A 87 -2.45 -10.28 -18.13
N GLU A 88 -1.27 -9.78 -18.51
CA GLU A 88 -0.02 -10.54 -18.44
C GLU A 88 0.40 -10.76 -16.98
N ILE A 89 0.39 -9.70 -16.17
CA ILE A 89 0.64 -9.81 -14.73
C ILE A 89 -0.39 -10.72 -14.06
N ALA A 90 -1.67 -10.54 -14.39
CA ALA A 90 -2.74 -11.31 -13.77
C ALA A 90 -2.67 -12.80 -14.11
N ALA A 91 -2.40 -13.13 -15.38
CA ALA A 91 -2.19 -14.52 -15.79
C ALA A 91 -1.03 -15.17 -15.02
N TYR A 92 0.10 -14.46 -14.89
CA TYR A 92 1.26 -14.96 -14.14
C TYR A 92 0.93 -15.14 -12.64
N LEU A 93 0.25 -14.17 -12.04
CA LEU A 93 -0.20 -14.27 -10.65
C LEU A 93 -1.12 -15.47 -10.43
N ASN A 94 -2.11 -15.65 -11.29
CA ASN A 94 -3.09 -16.74 -11.18
C ASN A 94 -2.45 -18.13 -11.36
N GLU A 95 -1.43 -18.21 -12.21
CA GLU A 95 -0.70 -19.47 -12.44
C GLU A 95 0.15 -19.87 -11.24
N HIS A 96 0.86 -18.92 -10.62
CA HIS A 96 1.94 -19.22 -9.67
C HIS A 96 1.63 -18.89 -8.21
N TYR A 97 0.63 -18.06 -7.93
CA TYR A 97 0.33 -17.56 -6.59
C TYR A 97 -1.11 -17.81 -6.18
N VAL A 98 -1.35 -17.86 -4.87
CA VAL A 98 -2.67 -17.57 -4.31
C VAL A 98 -2.70 -16.10 -3.89
N CYS A 99 -3.56 -15.32 -4.55
CA CYS A 99 -3.61 -13.87 -4.37
C CYS A 99 -4.71 -13.48 -3.37
N ILE A 100 -4.34 -12.76 -2.32
CA ILE A 100 -5.26 -12.28 -1.28
C ILE A 100 -5.32 -10.75 -1.29
N LYS A 101 -6.52 -10.19 -1.38
CA LYS A 101 -6.77 -8.76 -1.25
C LYS A 101 -7.34 -8.46 0.13
N ILE A 102 -6.79 -7.45 0.79
CA ILE A 102 -7.21 -7.07 2.15
C ILE A 102 -7.53 -5.57 2.18
N ASP A 103 -8.68 -5.24 2.77
CA ASP A 103 -9.01 -3.89 3.17
C ASP A 103 -8.49 -3.63 4.58
N ARG A 104 -7.57 -2.67 4.70
CA ARG A 104 -7.05 -2.20 5.97
C ARG A 104 -8.15 -1.62 6.87
N GLU A 105 -9.15 -0.97 6.29
CA GLU A 105 -10.23 -0.33 7.05
C GLU A 105 -11.09 -1.37 7.78
N GLU A 106 -11.22 -2.58 7.21
CA GLU A 106 -11.90 -3.71 7.85
C GLU A 106 -10.96 -4.57 8.70
N ARG A 107 -9.69 -4.72 8.30
CA ARG A 107 -8.70 -5.59 8.96
C ARG A 107 -7.41 -4.86 9.37
N PRO A 108 -7.50 -3.85 10.25
CA PRO A 108 -6.33 -3.12 10.73
C PRO A 108 -5.38 -4.00 11.55
N ASP A 109 -5.90 -5.08 12.14
CA ASP A 109 -5.12 -6.09 12.84
C ASP A 109 -4.10 -6.78 11.92
N ILE A 110 -4.53 -7.20 10.72
CA ILE A 110 -3.65 -7.83 9.73
C ILE A 110 -2.68 -6.82 9.13
N ASP A 111 -3.19 -5.63 8.79
CA ASP A 111 -2.38 -4.54 8.24
C ASP A 111 -1.19 -4.21 9.14
N ASN A 112 -1.42 -4.04 10.45
CA ASN A 112 -0.37 -3.68 11.39
C ASN A 112 0.75 -4.74 11.47
N VAL A 113 0.39 -6.03 11.42
CA VAL A 113 1.37 -7.13 11.45
C VAL A 113 2.28 -7.06 10.23
N TYR A 114 1.70 -6.96 9.03
CA TYR A 114 2.48 -6.96 7.79
C TYR A 114 3.19 -5.62 7.52
N MET A 115 2.63 -4.50 7.98
CA MET A 115 3.30 -3.20 7.94
C MET A 115 4.56 -3.24 8.80
N THR A 116 4.46 -3.79 10.01
CA THR A 116 5.61 -3.99 10.90
C THR A 116 6.67 -4.86 10.23
N PHE A 117 6.26 -5.96 9.60
CA PHE A 117 7.18 -6.83 8.85
C PHE A 117 7.91 -6.07 7.75
N VAL A 118 7.20 -5.33 6.88
CA VAL A 118 7.82 -4.58 5.77
C VAL A 118 8.71 -3.45 6.26
N GLN A 119 8.34 -2.76 7.33
CA GLN A 119 9.18 -1.74 7.96
C GLN A 119 10.49 -2.31 8.49
N ASN A 120 10.47 -3.48 9.12
CA ASN A 120 11.68 -4.12 9.60
C ASN A 120 12.54 -4.67 8.45
N LEU A 121 11.92 -5.15 7.37
CA LEU A 121 12.62 -5.68 6.20
C LEU A 121 13.28 -4.58 5.37
N THR A 122 12.59 -3.46 5.15
CA THR A 122 12.96 -2.45 4.15
C THR A 122 13.38 -1.11 4.76
N GLY A 123 13.17 -0.91 6.07
CA GLY A 123 13.34 0.38 6.75
C GLY A 123 12.21 1.38 6.47
N ASN A 124 11.27 1.06 5.58
CA ASN A 124 10.17 1.93 5.16
C ASN A 124 8.84 1.19 5.19
N GLY A 125 7.74 1.94 5.18
CA GLY A 125 6.39 1.37 5.13
C GLY A 125 5.42 2.27 4.39
N GLY A 126 4.33 1.70 3.90
CA GLY A 126 3.32 2.43 3.15
C GLY A 126 2.37 1.51 2.40
N TRP A 127 1.41 2.11 1.71
CA TRP A 127 0.41 1.40 0.91
C TRP A 127 0.55 1.76 -0.58
N PRO A 128 0.28 0.82 -1.51
CA PRO A 128 -0.20 -0.55 -1.28
C PRO A 128 0.89 -1.38 -0.60
N LEU A 129 0.49 -2.18 0.38
CA LEU A 129 1.40 -3.02 1.14
C LEU A 129 1.35 -4.43 0.55
N ASN A 130 2.46 -4.86 -0.05
CA ASN A 130 2.57 -6.09 -0.82
C ASN A 130 3.52 -7.05 -0.10
N VAL A 131 3.05 -8.24 0.26
CA VAL A 131 3.80 -9.22 1.06
C VAL A 131 3.68 -10.61 0.46
N TRP A 132 4.80 -11.34 0.43
CA TRP A 132 4.87 -12.73 -0.03
C TRP A 132 5.14 -13.66 1.12
N LEU A 133 4.36 -14.73 1.18
CA LEU A 133 4.38 -15.71 2.24
C LEU A 133 4.56 -17.11 1.65
N SER A 134 5.25 -17.95 2.39
CA SER A 134 5.26 -19.39 2.14
C SER A 134 3.85 -19.99 2.34
N PRO A 135 3.59 -21.21 1.82
CA PRO A 135 2.31 -21.88 2.01
C PRO A 135 1.90 -22.03 3.49
N ASP A 136 2.87 -22.17 4.40
CA ASP A 136 2.66 -22.23 5.86
C ASP A 136 2.51 -20.84 6.53
N LYS A 137 2.17 -19.81 5.74
CA LYS A 137 1.81 -18.45 6.20
C LYS A 137 2.97 -17.65 6.80
N LYS A 138 4.21 -17.98 6.47
CA LYS A 138 5.37 -17.23 6.98
C LYS A 138 5.83 -16.18 5.96
N PRO A 139 5.84 -14.88 6.31
CA PRO A 139 6.27 -13.83 5.39
C PRO A 139 7.79 -13.86 5.20
N PHE A 140 8.26 -13.67 3.97
CA PHE A 140 9.70 -13.69 3.66
C PHE A 140 10.16 -12.55 2.75
N PHE A 141 9.23 -11.88 2.08
CA PHE A 141 9.51 -10.70 1.28
C PHE A 141 8.33 -9.74 1.33
N GLY A 142 8.59 -8.45 1.14
CA GLY A 142 7.53 -7.45 1.04
C GLY A 142 8.05 -6.08 0.65
N GLY A 143 7.13 -5.23 0.25
CA GLY A 143 7.41 -3.86 -0.16
C GLY A 143 6.13 -3.06 -0.35
N THR A 144 6.27 -1.85 -0.84
CA THR A 144 5.15 -0.94 -1.04
C THR A 144 4.71 -0.96 -2.51
N TYR A 145 4.80 0.18 -3.20
CA TYR A 145 4.45 0.29 -4.61
C TYR A 145 5.54 -0.31 -5.51
N PHE A 146 5.11 -1.03 -6.55
CA PHE A 146 5.95 -1.49 -7.65
C PHE A 146 5.33 -1.08 -8.99
N PRO A 147 6.05 -0.38 -9.89
CA PRO A 147 5.57 -0.14 -11.25
C PRO A 147 5.36 -1.47 -12.00
N PRO A 148 4.50 -1.57 -13.03
CA PRO A 148 4.19 -2.85 -13.66
C PRO A 148 5.40 -3.51 -14.35
N ARG A 149 6.34 -2.70 -14.84
CA ARG A 149 7.59 -3.08 -15.50
C ARG A 149 8.72 -2.22 -14.93
N ASP A 150 9.98 -2.60 -15.20
CA ASP A 150 11.14 -1.83 -14.73
C ASP A 150 11.09 -0.39 -15.25
N ASP A 151 11.35 0.55 -14.37
CA ASP A 151 11.23 1.98 -14.64
C ASP A 151 12.44 2.70 -14.02
N PRO A 152 13.22 3.48 -14.80
CA PRO A 152 14.40 4.19 -14.29
C PRO A 152 14.10 5.16 -13.13
N SER A 153 12.86 5.66 -13.05
CA SER A 153 12.42 6.62 -12.04
C SER A 153 11.62 5.98 -10.90
N ARG A 154 10.83 4.94 -11.20
CA ARG A 154 9.92 4.29 -10.23
C ARG A 154 10.47 2.98 -9.67
N GLY A 155 11.61 2.51 -10.18
CA GLY A 155 12.33 1.36 -9.68
C GLY A 155 11.94 0.04 -10.34
N ARG A 156 12.10 -1.04 -9.58
CA ARG A 156 11.93 -2.42 -10.05
C ARG A 156 10.47 -2.72 -10.40
N GLY A 157 10.27 -3.36 -11.54
CA GLY A 157 8.98 -3.78 -12.04
C GLY A 157 8.34 -4.92 -11.25
N PHE A 158 7.01 -4.90 -11.17
CA PHE A 158 6.20 -5.89 -10.47
C PHE A 158 6.24 -7.23 -11.18
N LEU A 159 6.11 -7.27 -12.51
CA LEU A 159 6.21 -8.52 -13.28
C LEU A 159 7.57 -9.23 -13.11
N PRO A 160 8.73 -8.58 -13.35
CA PRO A 160 10.02 -9.23 -13.13
C PRO A 160 10.28 -9.56 -11.65
N LEU A 161 9.65 -8.85 -10.71
CA LEU A 161 9.71 -9.18 -9.29
C LEU A 161 8.97 -10.47 -8.96
N ILE A 162 7.70 -10.61 -9.36
CA ILE A 162 6.92 -11.83 -9.09
C ILE A 162 7.49 -13.04 -9.83
N GLN A 163 8.17 -12.83 -10.96
CA GLN A 163 8.92 -13.90 -11.64
C GLN A 163 10.11 -14.38 -10.80
N GLU A 164 10.97 -13.46 -10.36
CA GLU A 164 12.14 -13.82 -9.55
C GLU A 164 11.75 -14.47 -8.21
N ILE A 165 10.71 -13.98 -7.55
CA ILE A 165 10.24 -14.56 -6.28
C ILE A 165 9.79 -16.01 -6.48
N ASN A 166 9.04 -16.28 -7.54
CA ASN A 166 8.57 -17.63 -7.85
C ASN A 166 9.73 -18.55 -8.27
N ASP A 167 10.64 -18.05 -9.10
CA ASP A 167 11.84 -18.80 -9.49
C ASP A 167 12.69 -19.18 -8.27
N PHE A 168 12.86 -18.25 -7.32
CA PHE A 168 13.57 -18.52 -6.07
C PHE A 168 12.86 -19.56 -5.21
N TRP A 169 11.52 -19.55 -5.16
CA TRP A 169 10.75 -20.58 -4.47
C TRP A 169 10.89 -21.95 -5.12
N ILE A 170 10.85 -22.05 -6.44
CA ILE A 170 10.98 -23.32 -7.17
C ILE A 170 12.40 -23.88 -7.00
N GLN A 171 13.42 -23.03 -7.04
CA GLN A 171 14.82 -23.45 -6.99
C GLN A 171 15.31 -23.75 -5.58
N ASP A 172 14.93 -22.94 -4.58
CA ASP A 172 15.37 -23.08 -3.20
C ASP A 172 14.25 -22.77 -2.18
N PRO A 173 13.27 -23.68 -2.04
CA PRO A 173 12.22 -23.55 -1.02
C PRO A 173 12.80 -23.46 0.41
N THR A 174 13.92 -24.15 0.66
CA THR A 174 14.55 -24.18 1.98
C THR A 174 15.14 -22.83 2.35
N GLY A 175 15.78 -22.15 1.38
CA GLY A 175 16.29 -20.79 1.54
C GLY A 175 15.19 -19.75 1.78
N VAL A 176 14.04 -19.88 1.11
CA VAL A 176 12.84 -19.05 1.37
C VAL A 176 12.38 -19.22 2.82
N LEU A 177 12.23 -20.47 3.27
CA LEU A 177 11.78 -20.76 4.64
C LEU A 177 12.79 -20.29 5.70
N ALA A 178 14.09 -20.42 5.43
CA ALA A 178 15.15 -19.93 6.30
C ALA A 178 15.15 -18.40 6.42
N ARG A 179 14.97 -17.68 5.30
CA ARG A 179 14.79 -16.21 5.32
C ARG A 179 13.57 -15.80 6.12
N SER A 180 12.45 -16.49 5.93
CA SER A 180 11.23 -16.23 6.67
C SER A 180 11.43 -16.37 8.18
N GLN A 181 12.06 -17.47 8.61
CA GLN A 181 12.32 -17.72 10.03
C GLN A 181 13.23 -16.66 10.65
N SER A 182 14.30 -16.27 9.95
CA SER A 182 15.22 -15.22 10.41
C SER A 182 14.52 -13.88 10.65
N ILE A 183 13.60 -13.47 9.77
CA ILE A 183 12.84 -12.23 9.93
C ILE A 183 11.87 -12.35 11.12
N VAL A 184 11.16 -13.47 11.24
CA VAL A 184 10.24 -13.72 12.36
C VAL A 184 10.98 -13.72 13.71
N ASP A 185 12.15 -14.34 13.78
CA ASP A 185 12.98 -14.37 14.98
C ASP A 185 13.43 -12.96 15.39
N THR A 186 13.83 -12.13 14.41
CA THR A 186 14.20 -10.73 14.64
C THR A 186 13.03 -9.92 15.20
N LEU A 187 11.82 -10.09 14.63
CA LEU A 187 10.60 -9.42 15.10
C LEU A 187 10.23 -9.81 16.53
N ASN A 188 10.37 -11.10 16.87
CA ASN A 188 10.11 -11.61 18.21
C ASN A 188 11.12 -11.08 19.23
N GLN A 189 12.40 -10.99 18.87
CA GLN A 189 13.45 -10.42 19.72
C GLN A 189 13.21 -8.93 20.00
N HIS A 190 12.86 -8.15 18.99
CA HIS A 190 12.54 -6.73 19.14
C HIS A 190 11.33 -6.51 20.06
N SER A 191 10.27 -7.30 19.87
CA SER A 191 9.07 -7.24 20.71
C SER A 191 9.38 -7.58 22.18
N ALA A 192 10.21 -8.60 22.43
CA ALA A 192 10.66 -8.98 23.77
C ALA A 192 11.54 -7.91 24.43
N GLN A 193 12.41 -7.24 23.65
CA GLN A 193 13.24 -6.14 24.14
C GLN A 193 12.43 -4.89 24.47
N THR A 194 11.42 -4.54 23.67
CA THR A 194 10.51 -3.42 23.97
C THR A 194 9.72 -3.65 25.27
N LEU A 195 9.32 -4.90 25.54
CA LEU A 195 8.63 -5.26 26.80
C LEU A 195 9.57 -5.22 28.02
N ALA A 196 10.85 -5.57 27.85
CA ALA A 196 11.85 -5.51 28.92
C ALA A 196 12.33 -4.07 29.25
N ALA A 197 12.32 -3.18 28.25
CA ALA A 197 12.77 -1.78 28.37
C ALA A 197 11.76 -0.85 29.08
N ASN A 198 10.57 -1.35 29.44
CA ASN A 198 9.54 -0.61 30.19
C ASN A 198 9.81 -0.50 31.70
N SER A 199 11.03 -0.75 32.17
CA SER A 199 11.36 -0.80 33.60
C SER A 199 12.11 0.40 34.18
N GLU A 200 12.45 1.45 33.40
CA GLU A 200 13.07 2.67 33.95
C GLU A 200 12.53 3.97 33.32
N ASN A 201 11.81 4.76 34.11
CA ASN A 201 11.20 6.03 33.68
C ASN A 201 12.23 7.08 33.24
N ALA A 202 13.41 7.13 33.87
CA ALA A 202 14.44 8.14 33.57
C ALA A 202 15.05 7.94 32.17
N ALA A 203 15.45 6.71 31.83
CA ALA A 203 15.95 6.37 30.48
C ALA A 203 14.88 6.57 29.39
N SER A 204 13.59 6.53 29.75
CA SER A 204 12.49 6.76 28.82
C SER A 204 12.26 8.23 28.51
N LEU A 205 12.52 9.14 29.46
CA LEU A 205 12.42 10.59 29.24
C LEU A 205 13.59 11.13 28.42
N GLU A 206 14.81 10.61 28.63
CA GLU A 206 15.99 10.97 27.84
C GLU A 206 15.81 10.59 26.36
N ARG A 207 15.40 9.34 26.08
CA ARG A 207 15.05 8.89 24.72
C ARG A 207 13.95 9.73 24.07
N LEU A 208 12.98 10.19 24.87
CA LEU A 208 11.92 11.06 24.37
C LEU A 208 12.45 12.45 23.98
N SER A 209 13.34 13.02 24.79
CA SER A 209 14.04 14.29 24.49
C SER A 209 14.90 14.20 23.22
N GLU A 210 15.67 13.12 23.08
CA GLU A 210 16.46 12.83 21.87
C GLU A 210 15.57 12.71 20.63
N SER A 211 14.43 12.02 20.74
CA SER A 211 13.47 11.85 19.64
C SER A 211 12.89 13.20 19.18
N ILE A 212 12.52 14.08 20.12
CA ILE A 212 12.01 15.43 19.81
C ILE A 212 13.08 16.25 19.08
N THR A 213 14.34 16.16 19.54
CA THR A 213 15.47 16.82 18.91
C THR A 213 15.72 16.27 17.49
N ALA A 214 15.60 14.96 17.29
CA ALA A 214 15.68 14.36 15.95
C ALA A 214 14.57 14.87 15.02
N PHE A 215 13.34 15.05 15.53
CA PHE A 215 12.25 15.65 14.75
C PHE A 215 12.53 17.09 14.33
N LEU A 216 13.22 17.88 15.17
CA LEU A 216 13.64 19.23 14.79
C LEU A 216 14.59 19.22 13.58
N PHE A 217 15.53 18.28 13.52
CA PHE A 217 16.49 18.20 12.40
C PHE A 217 15.85 17.87 11.06
N ILE A 218 14.72 17.16 11.07
CA ILE A 218 13.97 16.82 9.85
C ILE A 218 12.75 17.72 9.64
N PHE A 219 12.53 18.71 10.50
CA PHE A 219 11.40 19.61 10.37
C PHE A 219 11.66 20.65 9.28
N ASP A 220 10.77 20.69 8.30
CA ASP A 220 10.79 21.67 7.22
C ASP A 220 10.12 22.96 7.71
N GLU A 221 10.94 23.96 8.06
CA GLU A 221 10.46 25.25 8.54
C GLU A 221 9.64 26.04 7.50
N GLN A 222 9.76 25.72 6.21
CA GLN A 222 9.00 26.39 5.16
C GLN A 222 7.63 25.75 4.95
N ASN A 223 7.58 24.43 4.84
CA ASN A 223 6.36 23.69 4.52
C ASN A 223 5.68 23.06 5.74
N LYS A 224 6.25 23.26 6.94
CA LYS A 224 5.70 22.84 8.25
C LYS A 224 5.33 21.37 8.32
N GLY A 225 6.25 20.51 7.87
CA GLY A 225 6.12 19.06 7.95
C GLY A 225 7.48 18.40 8.21
N PHE A 226 7.54 17.08 8.15
CA PHE A 226 8.77 16.32 8.45
C PHE A 226 9.32 15.67 7.18
N GLY A 227 10.65 15.64 7.05
CA GLY A 227 11.37 15.09 5.89
C GLY A 227 11.47 16.08 4.73
N ASN A 228 12.03 15.63 3.60
CA ASN A 228 12.27 16.46 2.42
C ASN A 228 11.21 16.29 1.32
N ASP A 229 10.45 15.19 1.35
CA ASP A 229 9.45 14.87 0.33
C ASP A 229 8.08 15.53 0.62
N GLN A 230 7.05 15.07 -0.08
CA GLN A 230 5.67 15.52 0.09
C GLN A 230 5.21 15.36 1.54
N LYS A 231 4.68 16.45 2.12
CA LYS A 231 4.29 16.48 3.54
C LYS A 231 2.95 15.78 3.73
N PHE A 232 2.98 14.55 4.24
CA PHE A 232 1.78 13.87 4.71
C PHE A 232 1.65 13.96 6.23
N PRO A 233 0.42 14.03 6.76
CA PRO A 233 0.20 13.89 8.19
C PRO A 233 0.71 12.52 8.63
N SER A 234 1.67 12.50 9.55
CA SER A 234 2.04 11.30 10.29
C SER A 234 1.32 11.34 11.65
N PRO A 235 0.19 10.62 11.83
CA PRO A 235 -0.55 10.64 13.08
C PRO A 235 0.29 10.17 14.26
N ASN A 236 1.23 9.26 14.02
CA ASN A 236 2.13 8.74 15.05
C ASN A 236 3.13 9.80 15.50
N THR A 237 3.75 10.52 14.56
CA THR A 237 4.65 11.64 14.87
C THR A 237 3.92 12.74 15.63
N LEU A 238 2.76 13.16 15.12
CA LEU A 238 1.94 14.19 15.76
C LEU A 238 1.46 13.75 17.15
N SER A 239 1.00 12.50 17.29
CA SER A 239 0.58 11.96 18.59
C SER A 239 1.73 11.88 19.57
N LEU A 240 2.94 11.51 19.13
CA LEU A 240 4.12 11.47 19.99
C LEU A 240 4.46 12.88 20.48
N LEU A 241 4.56 13.87 19.57
CA LEU A 241 4.89 15.25 19.91
C LEU A 241 3.84 15.90 20.82
N LEU A 242 2.54 15.65 20.56
CA LEU A 242 1.45 16.13 21.42
C LEU A 242 1.47 15.49 22.81
N ARG A 243 1.77 14.19 22.90
CA ARG A 243 1.94 13.51 24.19
C ARG A 243 3.15 14.07 24.94
N ALA A 244 4.28 14.22 24.27
CA ALA A 244 5.49 14.78 24.86
C ALA A 244 5.27 16.21 25.38
N ALA A 245 4.56 17.05 24.62
CA ALA A 245 4.18 18.39 25.05
C ALA A 245 3.31 18.40 26.33
N ALA A 246 2.56 17.32 26.57
CA ALA A 246 1.69 17.16 27.74
C ALA A 246 2.37 16.42 28.92
N THR A 247 3.58 15.86 28.75
CA THR A 247 4.30 15.09 29.78
C THR A 247 4.96 16.04 30.81
N PRO A 248 4.49 16.11 32.07
CA PRO A 248 5.00 17.06 33.05
C PRO A 248 6.47 16.84 33.45
N GLU A 249 6.94 15.60 33.37
CA GLU A 249 8.28 15.18 33.78
C GLU A 249 9.36 15.55 32.75
N LEU A 250 8.98 15.90 31.52
CA LEU A 250 9.89 16.32 30.46
C LEU A 250 10.31 17.79 30.62
N HIS A 251 11.54 18.12 30.25
CA HIS A 251 12.07 19.49 30.32
C HIS A 251 11.17 20.47 29.56
N GLN A 252 10.99 21.68 30.13
CA GLN A 252 10.10 22.69 29.55
C GLN A 252 10.48 23.04 28.10
N GLU A 253 11.78 23.07 27.77
CA GLU A 253 12.28 23.35 26.42
C GLU A 253 11.79 22.29 25.43
N ASP A 254 11.97 21.01 25.73
CA ASP A 254 11.51 19.90 24.90
C ASP A 254 9.99 19.88 24.74
N ARG A 255 9.23 20.17 25.81
CA ARG A 255 7.77 20.27 25.72
C ARG A 255 7.33 21.38 24.78
N SER A 256 8.01 22.52 24.87
CA SER A 256 7.71 23.70 24.05
C SER A 256 8.07 23.46 22.60
N LEU A 257 9.20 22.80 22.35
CA LEU A 257 9.63 22.36 21.03
C LEU A 257 8.65 21.35 20.42
N ALA A 258 8.29 20.29 21.15
CA ALA A 258 7.34 19.29 20.70
C ALA A 258 5.98 19.91 20.36
N LYS A 259 5.48 20.81 21.22
CA LYS A 259 4.24 21.56 20.98
C LYS A 259 4.33 22.39 19.71
N ARG A 260 5.42 23.13 19.52
CA ARG A 260 5.64 23.97 18.33
C ARG A 260 5.60 23.13 17.06
N LEU A 261 6.41 22.07 17.00
CA LEU A 261 6.51 21.20 15.83
C LEU A 261 5.14 20.58 15.47
N ALA A 262 4.38 20.11 16.47
CA ALA A 262 3.07 19.54 16.23
C ALA A 262 2.03 20.57 15.75
N LEU A 263 1.96 21.74 16.41
CA LEU A 263 0.95 22.75 16.10
C LEU A 263 1.21 23.44 14.76
N GLU A 264 2.46 23.77 14.44
CA GLU A 264 2.79 24.38 13.14
C GLU A 264 2.42 23.44 11.99
N THR A 265 2.62 22.13 12.16
CA THR A 265 2.18 21.13 11.17
C THR A 265 0.67 21.05 11.06
N LEU A 266 -0.06 21.00 12.18
CA LEU A 266 -1.53 20.96 12.17
C LEU A 266 -2.14 22.24 11.58
N ASP A 267 -1.58 23.41 11.88
CA ASP A 267 -2.03 24.70 11.36
C ASP A 267 -1.80 24.79 9.84
N ALA A 268 -0.65 24.31 9.34
CA ALA A 268 -0.39 24.25 7.91
C ALA A 268 -1.35 23.29 7.18
N MET A 269 -1.62 22.12 7.75
CA MET A 269 -2.60 21.18 7.21
C MET A 269 -4.01 21.78 7.16
N LEU A 270 -4.42 22.50 8.20
CA LEU A 270 -5.71 23.18 8.25
C LEU A 270 -5.81 24.29 7.19
N ALA A 271 -4.73 25.05 6.99
CA ALA A 271 -4.67 26.11 5.98
C ALA A 271 -4.78 25.55 4.56
N GLU A 272 -4.10 24.44 4.26
CA GLU A 272 -4.23 23.76 2.96
C GLU A 272 -5.62 23.16 2.74
N ALA A 273 -6.19 22.50 3.75
CA ALA A 273 -7.56 21.97 3.67
C ALA A 273 -8.59 23.08 3.41
N SER A 274 -8.40 24.25 4.03
CA SER A 274 -9.23 25.44 3.82
C SER A 274 -9.05 26.03 2.41
N ALA A 275 -7.83 25.99 1.86
CA ALA A 275 -7.56 26.41 0.48
C ALA A 275 -8.24 25.49 -0.54
N ILE A 276 -8.17 24.17 -0.33
CA ILE A 276 -8.83 23.16 -1.19
C ILE A 276 -10.34 23.33 -1.18
N THR A 277 -10.94 23.55 -0.01
CA THR A 277 -12.39 23.74 0.11
C THR A 277 -12.86 25.08 -0.46
N SER A 278 -12.04 26.15 -0.38
CA SER A 278 -12.34 27.44 -1.02
C SER A 278 -12.20 27.43 -2.54
N ALA A 279 -11.31 26.58 -3.08
CA ALA A 279 -11.10 26.40 -4.53
C ALA A 279 -12.16 25.49 -5.18
N ALA A 280 -13.01 24.83 -4.39
CA ALA A 280 -14.06 23.92 -4.85
C ALA A 280 -15.43 24.60 -5.10
N ALA A 281 -15.45 25.89 -5.45
CA ALA A 281 -16.63 26.55 -6.05
C ALA A 281 -16.36 26.82 -7.56
N PRO A 282 -17.33 26.59 -8.45
CA PRO A 282 -17.06 25.99 -9.76
C PRO A 282 -16.54 26.99 -10.81
N SER A 283 -15.31 26.79 -11.25
CA SER A 283 -14.94 27.07 -12.65
C SER A 283 -13.95 26.02 -13.16
N LEU A 284 -14.53 24.91 -13.66
CA LEU A 284 -13.88 23.98 -14.57
C LEU A 284 -13.43 24.73 -15.84
N HIS A 285 -12.15 25.12 -15.89
CA HIS A 285 -11.27 24.90 -17.03
C HIS A 285 -9.93 25.64 -16.87
N ARG A 286 -8.86 24.90 -17.14
CA ARG A 286 -7.46 25.33 -17.29
C ARG A 286 -6.73 25.67 -15.99
N ARG A 287 -5.91 24.73 -15.53
CA ARG A 287 -4.43 24.85 -15.45
C ARG A 287 -3.84 23.64 -14.71
N CYS A 288 -3.60 22.54 -15.43
CA CYS A 288 -2.53 21.59 -15.07
C CYS A 288 -1.29 22.00 -15.85
N ARG A 289 -0.42 22.81 -15.23
CA ARG A 289 1.00 22.92 -15.57
C ARG A 289 1.73 23.42 -14.33
N MET A 290 2.57 22.56 -13.78
CA MET A 290 3.95 22.78 -13.31
C MET A 290 4.30 21.55 -12.45
N ALA A 291 5.11 20.63 -12.98
CA ALA A 291 6.57 20.66 -12.99
C ALA A 291 7.12 20.03 -11.70
N ALA A 292 7.47 18.75 -11.80
CA ALA A 292 8.33 18.07 -10.84
C ALA A 292 9.78 18.55 -11.02
N PRO A 293 10.56 18.70 -9.94
CA PRO A 293 11.95 18.29 -9.97
C PRO A 293 12.06 16.76 -9.94
#